data_AF-A0A920QWM7-F1
#
_entry.id   AF-A0A920QWM7-F1
#
_cell.length_a   1.000
_cell.length_b   1.000
_cell.length_c   1.000
_cell.angle_alpha   90.00
_cell.angle_beta   90.00
_cell.angle_gamma   90.00
#
_symmetry.space_group_name_H-M   'P 1'
#
loop_
_entity.id
_entity.type
_entity.pdbx_description
1 polymer ?
#
loop_
_entity_poly.entity_id
_entity_poly.type
_entity_poly.pdbx_seq_one_letter_code
_entity_poly.pdbx_strand_id
1 'polypeptide(L)'
;MNDKNASNNGVVVEEKIEGEQSPTIQALVDAGVHFGHQRRRWNPRMGTYIYAQKDGIDVINLQKTLSLLEHAIEFVKDVASNGKRVMFVGTKKQAVNAIIEESSRSNSMWVNSRWLGGTLTNFATIKDRINYMLSLESRRDSGEFEVLTKKETLGLENKINKLNKYFDGIRDFNELPGVLFVVDVGRESIAVAEAKKLGIPFCSYC
;
A
#
# COMPACT_ATOMS: atom_id res chain seq x y z
N MET A 1 5.29 19.60 -64.30
CA MET A 1 6.07 18.49 -63.73
C MET A 1 5.98 18.58 -62.22
N ASN A 2 5.14 17.70 -61.66
CA ASN A 2 5.22 17.05 -60.36
C ASN A 2 5.56 17.84 -59.08
N ASP A 3 4.52 17.90 -58.24
CA ASP A 3 4.44 17.27 -56.92
C ASP A 3 5.06 17.92 -55.67
N LYS A 4 4.11 18.28 -54.79
CA LYS A 4 3.99 17.87 -53.37
C LYS A 4 4.98 18.46 -52.35
N ASN A 5 4.45 19.35 -51.50
CA ASN A 5 4.16 18.94 -50.13
C ASN A 5 3.20 19.92 -49.44
N ALA A 6 1.97 19.45 -49.27
CA ALA A 6 0.98 19.99 -48.36
C ALA A 6 1.28 19.45 -46.94
N SER A 7 0.93 20.29 -45.96
CA SER A 7 0.49 19.88 -44.61
C SER A 7 1.46 19.09 -43.74
N ASN A 8 1.98 19.74 -42.71
CA ASN A 8 1.88 19.14 -41.38
C ASN A 8 1.79 20.23 -40.30
N ASN A 9 0.55 20.71 -40.08
CA ASN A 9 0.17 21.19 -38.76
C ASN A 9 0.43 20.02 -37.80
N GLY A 10 1.52 20.11 -37.06
CA GLY A 10 1.77 19.25 -35.92
C GLY A 10 0.69 19.52 -34.88
N VAL A 11 -0.44 18.84 -35.04
CA VAL A 11 -1.36 18.55 -33.95
C VAL A 11 -0.50 17.89 -32.91
N VAL A 12 -0.16 18.64 -31.86
CA VAL A 12 0.25 18.05 -30.59
C VAL A 12 -0.95 17.23 -30.18
N VAL A 13 -0.90 15.95 -30.50
CA VAL A 13 -1.83 14.96 -29.98
C VAL A 13 -1.51 14.95 -28.49
N GLU A 14 -2.26 15.73 -27.72
CA GLU A 14 -2.41 15.47 -26.30
C GLU A 14 -2.91 14.03 -26.22
N GLU A 15 -1.99 13.10 -25.95
CA GLU A 15 -2.33 11.78 -25.45
C GLU A 15 -3.13 12.03 -24.18
N LYS A 16 -4.46 12.00 -24.34
CA LYS A 16 -5.38 11.90 -23.22
C LYS A 16 -4.94 10.69 -22.41
N ILE A 17 -4.58 10.93 -21.16
CA ILE A 17 -4.35 9.89 -20.17
C ILE A 17 -5.65 9.08 -20.06
N GLU A 18 -5.71 7.91 -20.69
CA GLU A 18 -6.89 7.00 -20.68
C GLU A 18 -7.16 6.35 -19.29
N GLY A 19 -6.62 6.91 -18.20
CA GLY A 19 -6.63 6.31 -16.87
C GLY A 19 -7.75 6.76 -15.93
N GLU A 20 -8.62 7.68 -16.33
CA GLU A 20 -9.58 8.33 -15.40
C GLU A 20 -11.01 7.76 -15.50
N GLN A 21 -11.16 6.45 -15.38
CA GLN A 21 -12.49 5.86 -15.16
C GLN A 21 -12.52 5.08 -13.86
N SER A 22 -13.37 5.55 -12.94
CA SER A 22 -13.85 4.73 -11.82
C SER A 22 -14.26 3.35 -12.36
N PRO A 23 -13.87 2.25 -11.70
CA PRO A 23 -14.16 0.93 -12.21
C PRO A 23 -15.68 0.74 -12.36
N THR A 24 -16.09 0.19 -13.49
CA THR A 24 -17.51 -0.12 -13.72
C THR A 24 -17.97 -1.23 -12.77
N ILE A 25 -19.27 -1.26 -12.45
CA ILE A 25 -19.84 -2.34 -11.63
C ILE A 25 -19.54 -3.71 -12.26
N GLN A 26 -19.57 -3.81 -13.59
CA GLN A 26 -19.25 -5.05 -14.30
C GLN A 26 -17.81 -5.52 -14.03
N ALA A 27 -16.83 -4.61 -14.07
CA ALA A 27 -15.45 -4.94 -13.75
C ALA A 27 -15.28 -5.46 -12.30
N LEU A 28 -16.02 -4.90 -11.35
CA LEU A 28 -16.02 -5.36 -9.94
C LEU A 28 -16.68 -6.74 -9.78
N VAL A 29 -17.70 -7.04 -10.58
CA VAL A 29 -18.34 -8.36 -10.63
C VAL A 29 -17.37 -9.39 -11.18
N ASP A 30 -16.74 -9.10 -12.31
CA ASP A 30 -15.80 -10.00 -13.00
C ASP A 30 -14.54 -10.26 -12.15
N ALA A 31 -14.08 -9.25 -11.41
CA ALA A 31 -12.99 -9.38 -10.44
C ALA A 31 -13.39 -10.11 -9.14
N GLY A 32 -14.67 -10.43 -8.94
CA GLY A 32 -15.16 -11.17 -7.77
C GLY A 32 -15.18 -10.38 -6.46
N VAL A 33 -15.18 -9.04 -6.51
CA VAL A 33 -15.09 -8.16 -5.31
C VAL A 33 -16.36 -8.25 -4.43
N HIS A 34 -17.47 -8.71 -4.99
CA HIS A 34 -18.75 -8.84 -4.30
C HIS A 34 -18.81 -10.03 -3.32
N PHE A 35 -17.85 -10.95 -3.36
CA PHE A 35 -17.83 -12.11 -2.46
C PHE A 35 -17.26 -11.74 -1.09
N GLY A 36 -18.08 -11.88 -0.06
CA GLY A 36 -17.67 -11.74 1.33
C GLY A 36 -17.24 -13.06 1.97
N HIS A 37 -17.40 -13.12 3.29
CA HIS A 37 -17.12 -14.31 4.09
C HIS A 37 -18.38 -15.11 4.42
N GLN A 38 -18.19 -16.28 5.03
CA GLN A 38 -19.28 -17.04 5.62
C GLN A 38 -19.91 -16.28 6.79
N ARG A 39 -21.23 -16.40 6.95
CA ARG A 39 -22.00 -15.69 7.98
C ARG A 39 -21.51 -15.89 9.42
N ARG A 40 -20.87 -17.02 9.74
CA ARG A 40 -20.27 -17.24 11.08
C ARG A 40 -19.11 -16.30 11.41
N ARG A 41 -18.46 -15.71 10.39
CA ARG A 41 -17.32 -14.79 10.54
C ARG A 41 -17.71 -13.33 10.31
N TRP A 42 -18.99 -13.06 10.04
CA TRP A 42 -19.54 -11.72 9.81
C TRP A 42 -19.37 -10.84 11.06
N ASN A 43 -19.17 -9.53 10.86
CA ASN A 43 -19.28 -8.51 11.90
C ASN A 43 -20.65 -7.79 11.81
N PRO A 44 -21.50 -7.79 12.87
CA PRO A 44 -22.81 -7.10 12.92
C PRO A 44 -22.86 -5.71 12.28
N ARG A 45 -21.78 -4.93 12.44
CA ARG A 45 -21.68 -3.56 11.92
C ARG A 45 -21.61 -3.48 10.39
N MET A 46 -21.32 -4.59 9.70
CA MET A 46 -21.25 -4.67 8.24
C MET A 46 -22.62 -4.87 7.59
N GLY A 47 -23.70 -5.01 8.36
CA GLY A 47 -25.03 -5.30 7.82
C GLY A 47 -25.55 -4.28 6.81
N THR A 48 -25.13 -3.02 6.92
CA THR A 48 -25.49 -1.96 5.95
C THR A 48 -24.83 -2.13 4.59
N TYR A 49 -23.71 -2.85 4.51
CA TYR A 49 -22.93 -3.04 3.27
C TYR A 49 -23.24 -4.35 2.56
N ILE A 50 -24.02 -5.23 3.19
CA ILE A 50 -24.33 -6.56 2.65
C ILE A 50 -25.67 -6.49 1.91
N TYR A 51 -25.65 -6.93 0.66
CA TYR A 51 -26.80 -6.93 -0.23
C TYR A 51 -27.67 -8.17 -0.03
N ALA A 52 -27.06 -9.36 -0.09
CA ALA A 52 -27.77 -10.64 -0.01
C ALA A 52 -26.87 -11.74 0.55
N GLN A 53 -27.42 -12.93 0.72
CA GLN A 53 -26.67 -14.14 1.04
C GLN A 53 -26.91 -15.19 -0.05
N LYS A 54 -25.84 -15.82 -0.52
CA LYS A 54 -25.90 -16.93 -1.48
C LYS A 54 -25.01 -18.07 -0.98
N ASP A 55 -25.57 -19.25 -0.85
CA ASP A 55 -24.86 -20.47 -0.41
C ASP A 55 -24.07 -20.28 0.91
N GLY A 56 -24.62 -19.48 1.84
CA GLY A 56 -23.99 -19.19 3.14
C GLY A 56 -22.86 -18.15 3.10
N ILE A 57 -22.55 -17.58 1.93
CA ILE A 57 -21.59 -16.50 1.72
C ILE A 57 -22.35 -15.17 1.62
N ASP A 58 -21.87 -14.16 2.33
CA ASP A 58 -22.43 -12.81 2.25
C ASP A 58 -21.99 -12.12 0.95
N VAL A 59 -22.94 -11.47 0.26
CA VAL A 59 -22.71 -10.72 -0.99
C VAL A 59 -22.69 -9.23 -0.67
N ILE A 60 -21.60 -8.55 -1.00
CA ILE A 60 -21.39 -7.12 -0.73
C ILE A 60 -22.12 -6.26 -1.78
N ASN A 61 -22.71 -5.15 -1.35
CA ASN A 61 -23.38 -4.21 -2.23
C ASN A 61 -22.36 -3.37 -3.04
N LEU A 62 -22.20 -3.68 -4.32
CA LEU A 62 -21.25 -2.99 -5.21
C LEU A 62 -21.61 -1.53 -5.50
N GLN A 63 -22.89 -1.14 -5.48
CA GLN A 63 -23.27 0.26 -5.68
C GLN A 63 -22.75 1.13 -4.53
N LYS A 64 -22.89 0.65 -3.29
CA LYS A 64 -22.32 1.31 -2.12
C LYS A 64 -20.80 1.31 -2.16
N THR A 65 -20.19 0.20 -2.57
CA THR A 65 -18.73 0.11 -2.75
C THR A 65 -18.22 1.15 -3.74
N LEU A 66 -18.90 1.34 -4.88
CA LEU A 66 -18.50 2.31 -5.90
C LEU A 66 -18.51 3.74 -5.35
N SER A 67 -19.60 4.14 -4.70
CA SER A 67 -19.71 5.48 -4.08
C SER A 67 -18.65 5.72 -2.99
N LEU A 68 -18.38 4.71 -2.15
CA LEU A 68 -17.32 4.83 -1.13
C LEU A 68 -15.91 4.84 -1.74
N LEU A 69 -15.71 4.11 -2.83
CA LEU A 69 -14.45 4.10 -3.55
C LEU A 69 -14.16 5.47 -4.18
N GLU A 70 -15.17 6.11 -4.78
CA GLU A 70 -15.05 7.47 -5.32
C GLU A 70 -14.66 8.47 -4.24
N HIS A 71 -15.33 8.46 -3.08
CA HIS A 71 -14.96 9.30 -1.94
C HIS A 71 -13.54 9.01 -1.44
N ALA A 72 -13.12 7.74 -1.40
CA ALA A 72 -11.77 7.38 -0.98
C ALA A 72 -10.70 7.86 -1.98
N ILE A 73 -10.98 7.77 -3.29
CA ILE A 73 -10.10 8.28 -4.35
C ILE A 73 -9.94 9.79 -4.21
N GLU A 74 -11.04 10.52 -4.06
CA GLU A 74 -11.02 11.98 -3.90
C GLU A 74 -10.23 12.38 -2.65
N PHE A 75 -10.46 11.70 -1.53
CA PHE A 75 -9.73 11.92 -0.28
C PHE A 75 -8.22 11.68 -0.43
N VAL A 76 -7.82 10.58 -1.06
CA VAL A 76 -6.39 10.27 -1.27
C VAL A 76 -5.76 11.25 -2.25
N LYS A 77 -6.48 11.68 -3.30
CA LYS A 77 -6.03 12.73 -4.22
C LYS A 77 -5.78 14.05 -3.47
N ASP A 78 -6.69 14.45 -2.58
CA ASP A 78 -6.51 15.66 -1.76
C ASP A 78 -5.28 15.55 -0.84
N VAL A 79 -5.12 14.43 -0.13
CA VAL A 79 -3.94 14.20 0.74
C VAL A 79 -2.63 14.28 -0.06
N ALA A 80 -2.59 13.66 -1.24
CA ALA A 80 -1.43 13.70 -2.13
C ALA A 80 -1.15 15.11 -2.67
N SER A 81 -2.20 15.87 -3.02
CA SER A 81 -2.09 17.25 -3.49
C SER A 81 -1.53 18.21 -2.43
N ASN A 82 -1.79 17.92 -1.15
CA ASN A 82 -1.23 18.62 0.00
C ASN A 82 0.24 18.21 0.30
N GLY A 83 0.87 17.44 -0.58
CA GLY A 83 2.26 17.00 -0.45
C GLY A 83 2.49 15.89 0.59
N LYS A 84 1.42 15.37 1.21
CA LYS A 84 1.52 14.28 2.17
C LYS A 84 1.57 12.94 1.45
N ARG A 85 2.28 11.98 2.05
CA ARG A 85 2.47 10.65 1.47
C ARG A 85 1.50 9.62 2.02
N VAL A 86 1.14 8.66 1.17
CA VAL A 86 0.31 7.50 1.51
C VAL A 86 1.20 6.37 2.00
N MET A 87 0.77 5.63 3.03
CA MET A 87 1.40 4.38 3.43
C MET A 87 0.44 3.21 3.23
N PHE A 88 0.86 2.25 2.41
CA PHE A 88 0.15 1.01 2.18
C PHE A 88 0.51 -0.01 3.27
N VAL A 89 -0.49 -0.66 3.86
CA VAL A 89 -0.31 -1.64 4.93
C VAL A 89 -1.09 -2.89 4.58
N GLY A 90 -0.42 -4.03 4.52
CA GLY A 90 -1.10 -5.31 4.37
C GLY A 90 -0.14 -6.48 4.40
N THR A 91 -0.25 -7.32 5.42
CA THR A 91 0.63 -8.48 5.59
C THR A 91 0.03 -9.78 5.04
N LYS A 92 -1.13 -9.69 4.39
CA LYS A 92 -1.85 -10.83 3.83
C LYS A 92 -1.15 -11.30 2.57
N LYS A 93 -0.84 -12.61 2.46
CA LYS A 93 -0.09 -13.18 1.32
C LYS A 93 -0.66 -12.78 -0.05
N GLN A 94 -1.99 -12.70 -0.17
CA GLN A 94 -2.66 -12.27 -1.41
C GLN A 94 -2.42 -10.79 -1.76
N ALA A 95 -2.13 -9.95 -0.78
CA ALA A 95 -1.97 -8.50 -0.93
C ALA A 95 -0.50 -8.06 -1.05
N VAL A 96 0.45 -8.88 -0.59
CA VAL A 96 1.88 -8.51 -0.52
C VAL A 96 2.42 -7.98 -1.85
N ASN A 97 2.25 -8.75 -2.93
CA ASN A 97 2.82 -8.37 -4.23
C ASN A 97 2.14 -7.12 -4.79
N ALA A 98 0.80 -7.07 -4.74
CA ALA A 98 0.04 -5.92 -5.21
C ALA A 98 0.40 -4.63 -4.45
N ILE A 99 0.58 -4.72 -3.13
CA ILE A 99 1.01 -3.57 -2.32
C ILE A 99 2.40 -3.09 -2.73
N ILE A 100 3.38 -3.98 -2.90
CA ILE A 100 4.73 -3.57 -3.30
C ILE A 100 4.71 -2.90 -4.67
N GLU A 101 4.03 -3.51 -5.64
CA GLU A 101 3.97 -3.02 -7.01
C GLU A 101 3.31 -1.63 -7.10
N GLU A 102 2.13 -1.48 -6.49
CA GLU A 102 1.38 -0.22 -6.54
C GLU A 102 2.00 0.89 -5.70
N SER A 103 2.59 0.54 -4.54
CA SER A 103 3.33 1.53 -3.73
C SER A 103 4.59 1.98 -4.43
N SER A 104 5.34 1.09 -5.07
CA SER A 104 6.53 1.45 -5.86
C SER A 104 6.16 2.34 -7.05
N ARG A 105 5.08 2.00 -7.77
CA ARG A 105 4.56 2.79 -8.90
C ARG A 105 4.12 4.19 -8.49
N SER A 106 3.53 4.33 -7.31
CA SER A 106 3.05 5.61 -6.77
C SER A 106 4.07 6.35 -5.90
N ASN A 107 5.30 5.81 -5.76
CA ASN A 107 6.30 6.30 -4.80
C ASN A 107 5.71 6.48 -3.39
N SER A 108 4.92 5.52 -2.92
CA SER A 108 4.30 5.54 -1.60
C SER A 108 5.08 4.65 -0.62
N MET A 109 4.85 4.84 0.68
CA MET A 109 5.40 3.95 1.70
C MET A 109 4.65 2.61 1.70
N TRP A 110 5.30 1.52 2.10
CA TRP A 110 4.59 0.27 2.31
C TRP A 110 5.11 -0.59 3.46
N VAL A 111 4.21 -1.39 4.03
CA VAL A 111 4.49 -2.45 5.00
C VAL A 111 3.74 -3.71 4.56
N ASN A 112 4.50 -4.71 4.09
CA ASN A 112 3.97 -5.94 3.51
C ASN A 112 4.26 -7.20 4.34
N SER A 113 5.14 -7.13 5.34
CA SER A 113 5.61 -8.31 6.07
C SER A 113 4.94 -8.47 7.42
N ARG A 114 5.19 -7.55 8.35
CA ARG A 114 4.56 -7.49 9.67
C ARG A 114 4.58 -6.06 10.16
N TRP A 115 3.43 -5.56 10.62
CA TRP A 115 3.38 -4.31 11.37
C TRP A 115 4.09 -4.46 12.72
N LEU A 116 5.14 -3.67 12.94
CA LEU A 116 5.81 -3.60 14.23
C LEU A 116 5.06 -2.59 15.12
N GLY A 117 4.60 -3.02 16.29
CA GLY A 117 3.98 -2.09 17.23
C GLY A 117 4.94 -0.94 17.57
N GLY A 118 4.46 0.29 17.49
CA GLY A 118 5.28 1.49 17.61
C GLY A 118 5.76 2.06 16.27
N THR A 119 5.34 1.49 15.13
CA THR A 119 5.76 2.00 13.80
C THR A 119 5.41 3.47 13.61
N LEU A 120 4.22 3.90 14.05
CA LEU A 120 3.81 5.30 13.98
C LEU A 120 4.00 6.00 15.31
N THR A 121 3.59 5.35 16.41
CA THR A 121 3.57 5.97 17.75
C THR A 121 4.96 6.15 18.36
N ASN A 122 5.96 5.36 17.94
CA ASN A 122 7.35 5.47 18.35
C ASN A 122 8.27 5.58 17.12
N PHE A 123 7.91 6.49 16.21
CA PHE A 123 8.60 6.67 14.93
C PHE A 123 10.10 6.99 15.08
N ALA A 124 10.50 7.73 16.13
CA ALA A 124 11.91 8.03 16.38
C ALA A 124 12.75 6.75 16.55
N THR A 125 12.28 5.79 17.35
CA THR A 125 13.00 4.52 17.55
C THR A 125 13.05 3.69 16.26
N ILE A 126 11.99 3.73 15.46
CA ILE A 126 11.93 3.02 14.18
C ILE A 126 12.91 3.63 13.19
N LYS A 127 13.00 4.96 13.15
CA LYS A 127 13.98 5.69 12.35
C LYS A 127 15.41 5.32 12.74
N ASP A 128 15.71 5.22 14.03
CA ASP A 128 17.03 4.76 14.49
C ASP A 128 17.32 3.32 14.04
N ARG A 129 16.31 2.45 14.01
CA ARG A 129 16.46 1.08 13.47
C ARG A 129 16.69 1.06 11.97
N ILE A 130 16.05 1.94 11.21
CA ILE A 130 16.28 2.10 9.76
C ILE A 130 17.71 2.62 9.52
N ASN A 131 18.14 3.65 10.24
CA ASN A 131 19.51 4.18 10.15
C ASN A 131 20.55 3.09 10.49
N TYR A 132 20.28 2.28 11.51
CA TYR A 132 21.11 1.14 11.85
C TYR A 132 21.19 0.11 10.72
N MET A 133 20.06 -0.21 10.07
CA MET A 133 20.03 -1.07 8.89
C MET A 133 20.90 -0.50 7.75
N LEU A 134 20.72 0.77 7.39
CA LEU A 134 21.50 1.45 6.36
C LEU A 134 23.00 1.46 6.69
N SER A 135 23.37 1.61 7.96
CA SER A 135 24.78 1.52 8.39
C SER A 135 25.38 0.12 8.18
N LEU A 136 24.58 -0.94 8.38
CA LEU A 136 25.03 -2.31 8.13
C LEU A 136 25.18 -2.60 6.63
N GLU A 137 24.27 -2.07 5.80
CA GLU A 137 24.39 -2.17 4.34
C GLU A 137 25.64 -1.44 3.85
N SER A 138 25.88 -0.21 4.33
CA SER A 138 27.08 0.55 3.96
C SER A 138 28.38 -0.15 4.35
N ARG A 139 28.44 -0.80 5.51
CA ARG A 139 29.61 -1.59 5.96
C ARG A 139 29.83 -2.85 5.13
N ARG A 140 28.73 -3.49 4.70
CA ARG A 140 28.79 -4.62 3.75
C ARG A 140 29.36 -4.14 2.43
N ASP A 141 28.83 -3.03 1.89
CA ASP A 141 29.19 -2.51 0.58
C ASP A 141 30.62 -1.91 0.56
N SER A 142 31.15 -1.48 1.71
CA SER A 142 32.53 -1.05 1.86
C SER A 142 33.54 -2.21 1.98
N GLY A 143 33.10 -3.47 1.90
CA GLY A 143 33.97 -4.65 1.96
C GLY A 143 34.43 -5.06 3.37
N GLU A 144 33.87 -4.46 4.45
CA GLU A 144 34.27 -4.79 5.82
C GLU A 144 34.01 -6.27 6.17
N PHE A 145 33.01 -6.87 5.52
CA PHE A 145 32.57 -8.23 5.78
C PHE A 145 33.55 -9.30 5.25
N GLU A 146 34.45 -8.92 4.35
CA GLU A 146 35.47 -9.82 3.78
C GLU A 146 36.59 -10.14 4.77
N VAL A 147 36.81 -9.25 5.74
CA VAL A 147 37.84 -9.40 6.79
C VAL A 147 37.33 -10.23 7.98
N LEU A 148 36.01 -10.42 8.08
CA LEU A 148 35.36 -11.13 9.18
C LEU A 148 35.36 -12.65 8.96
N THR A 149 35.13 -13.39 10.04
CA THR A 149 34.95 -14.84 9.92
C THR A 149 33.63 -15.17 9.22
N LYS A 150 33.58 -16.28 8.47
CA LYS A 150 32.34 -16.72 7.77
C LYS A 150 31.11 -16.77 8.68
N LYS A 151 31.30 -17.13 9.96
CA LYS A 151 30.22 -17.19 10.95
C LYS A 151 29.68 -15.79 11.29
N GLU A 152 30.55 -14.80 11.44
CA GLU A 152 30.18 -13.42 11.72
C GLU A 152 29.53 -12.77 10.50
N THR A 153 30.11 -12.97 9.31
CA THR A 153 29.53 -12.50 8.04
C THR A 153 28.11 -13.03 7.87
N LEU A 154 27.89 -14.34 8.04
CA LEU A 154 26.56 -14.94 7.96
C LEU A 154 25.60 -14.37 9.02
N GLY A 155 26.10 -14.08 10.22
CA GLY A 155 25.31 -13.45 11.28
C GLY A 155 24.84 -12.05 10.90
N LEU A 156 25.72 -11.24 10.30
CA LEU A 156 25.41 -9.89 9.84
C LEU A 156 24.48 -9.89 8.63
N GLU A 157 24.70 -10.77 7.65
CA GLU A 157 23.82 -10.93 6.49
C GLU A 157 22.40 -11.32 6.90
N ASN A 158 22.26 -12.30 7.80
CA ASN A 158 20.95 -12.68 8.34
C ASN A 158 20.25 -11.50 9.05
N LYS A 159 21.03 -10.66 9.73
CA LYS A 159 20.52 -9.46 10.40
C LYS A 159 20.04 -8.42 9.38
N ILE A 160 20.81 -8.16 8.33
CA ILE A 160 20.44 -7.27 7.23
C ILE A 160 19.17 -7.77 6.55
N ASN A 161 19.13 -9.05 6.15
CA ASN A 161 17.97 -9.67 5.50
C ASN A 161 16.70 -9.55 6.36
N LYS A 162 16.84 -9.74 7.68
CA LYS A 162 15.72 -9.58 8.61
C LYS A 162 15.25 -8.14 8.71
N LEU A 163 16.16 -7.17 8.74
CA LEU A 163 15.80 -5.75 8.81
C LEU A 163 15.16 -5.28 7.50
N ASN A 164 15.74 -5.62 6.35
CA ASN A 164 15.19 -5.31 5.03
C ASN A 164 13.77 -5.84 4.87
N LYS A 165 13.52 -7.07 5.32
CA LYS A 165 12.16 -7.63 5.30
C LYS A 165 11.11 -6.75 6.01
N TYR A 166 11.48 -5.98 7.03
CA TYR A 166 10.54 -5.12 7.77
C TYR A 166 10.56 -3.67 7.31
N PHE A 167 11.72 -3.14 6.93
CA PHE A 167 11.96 -1.71 6.79
C PHE A 167 12.17 -1.24 5.36
N ASP A 168 12.29 -2.15 4.38
CA ASP A 168 12.57 -1.79 2.98
C ASP A 168 11.53 -0.80 2.43
N GLY A 169 10.24 -1.04 2.68
CA GLY A 169 9.17 -0.16 2.22
C GLY A 169 9.02 1.18 2.95
N ILE A 170 9.80 1.41 4.00
CA ILE A 170 9.82 2.67 4.74
C ILE A 170 11.23 3.28 4.84
N ARG A 171 12.19 2.77 4.06
CA ARG A 171 13.62 3.12 4.15
C ARG A 171 13.92 4.59 3.86
N ASP A 172 13.24 5.17 2.87
CA ASP A 172 13.55 6.50 2.34
C ASP A 172 12.78 7.63 3.04
N PHE A 173 12.00 7.28 4.07
CA PHE A 173 10.98 8.18 4.60
C PHE A 173 11.35 8.70 5.99
N ASN A 174 11.34 10.03 6.11
CA ASN A 174 11.71 10.75 7.32
C ASN A 174 10.52 11.33 8.09
N GLU A 175 9.32 11.21 7.55
CA GLU A 175 8.10 11.84 8.05
C GLU A 175 6.98 10.81 8.19
N LEU A 176 6.01 11.12 9.06
CA LEU A 176 4.82 10.31 9.23
C LEU A 176 3.94 10.38 7.98
N PRO A 177 3.25 9.29 7.61
CA PRO A 177 2.31 9.31 6.50
C PRO A 177 1.10 10.21 6.81
N GLY A 178 0.56 10.84 5.77
CA GLY A 178 -0.66 11.64 5.88
C GLY A 178 -1.93 10.80 5.91
N VAL A 179 -1.88 9.61 5.32
CA VAL A 179 -2.99 8.65 5.28
C VAL A 179 -2.44 7.22 5.21
N LEU A 180 -3.14 6.28 5.84
CA LEU A 180 -2.88 4.86 5.65
C LEU A 180 -3.89 4.24 4.69
N PHE A 181 -3.42 3.40 3.78
CA PHE A 181 -4.24 2.48 3.02
C PHE A 181 -4.05 1.07 3.56
N VAL A 182 -5.06 0.53 4.26
CA VAL A 182 -4.96 -0.72 5.00
C VAL A 182 -5.73 -1.82 4.27
N VAL A 183 -5.09 -2.99 4.10
CA VAL A 183 -5.73 -4.21 3.60
C VAL A 183 -6.02 -5.12 4.78
N ASP A 184 -7.30 -5.40 5.02
CA ASP A 184 -7.78 -6.26 6.13
C ASP A 184 -7.49 -5.68 7.53
N VAL A 185 -8.41 -4.84 8.03
CA VAL A 185 -8.37 -4.27 9.40
C VAL A 185 -8.28 -5.33 10.49
N GLY A 186 -8.83 -6.52 10.26
CA GLY A 186 -8.81 -7.61 11.24
C GLY A 186 -7.37 -8.05 11.54
N ARG A 187 -6.54 -8.19 10.49
CA ARG A 187 -5.12 -8.51 10.64
C ARG A 187 -4.29 -7.31 11.08
N GLU A 188 -4.56 -6.13 10.52
CA GLU A 188 -3.78 -4.91 10.77
C GLU A 188 -4.35 -4.02 11.89
N SER A 189 -4.99 -4.63 12.88
CA SER A 189 -5.65 -3.92 13.98
C SER A 189 -4.70 -3.00 14.76
N ILE A 190 -3.42 -3.37 14.89
CA ILE A 190 -2.39 -2.56 15.56
C ILE A 190 -2.10 -1.28 14.77
N ALA A 191 -1.96 -1.39 13.43
CA ALA A 191 -1.73 -0.24 12.57
C ALA A 191 -2.89 0.76 12.66
N VAL A 192 -4.13 0.25 12.62
CA VAL A 192 -5.34 1.06 12.77
C VAL A 192 -5.43 1.71 14.16
N ALA A 193 -5.05 0.99 15.21
CA ALA A 193 -5.06 1.54 16.56
C ALA A 193 -4.03 2.67 16.74
N GLU A 194 -2.83 2.51 16.19
CA GLU A 194 -1.81 3.55 16.20
C GLU A 194 -2.22 4.78 15.38
N ALA A 195 -2.78 4.57 14.18
CA ALA A 195 -3.29 5.65 13.34
C ALA A 195 -4.36 6.47 14.06
N LYS A 196 -5.34 5.81 14.68
CA LYS A 196 -6.38 6.45 15.50
C LYS A 196 -5.80 7.25 16.65
N LYS A 197 -4.77 6.73 17.33
CA LYS A 197 -4.12 7.42 18.46
C LYS A 197 -3.44 8.72 18.03
N LEU A 198 -2.88 8.75 16.83
CA LEU A 198 -2.19 9.92 16.28
C LEU A 198 -3.09 10.84 15.44
N GLY A 199 -4.36 10.49 15.24
CA GLY A 199 -5.27 11.24 14.38
C GLY A 199 -4.93 11.13 12.88
N ILE A 200 -4.17 10.10 12.48
CA ILE A 200 -3.87 9.86 11.07
C ILE A 200 -5.09 9.16 10.44
N PRO A 201 -5.69 9.75 9.38
CA PRO A 201 -6.80 9.12 8.68
C PRO A 201 -6.36 7.85 7.97
N PHE A 202 -7.27 6.91 7.79
CA PHE A 202 -7.01 5.68 7.07
C PHE A 202 -8.19 5.26 6.21
N CYS A 203 -7.88 4.75 5.02
CA CYS A 203 -8.81 4.06 4.15
C CYS A 203 -8.54 2.56 4.28
N SER A 204 -9.59 1.74 4.28
CA SER A 204 -9.41 0.30 4.35
C SER A 204 -10.34 -0.44 3.41
N TYR A 205 -9.82 -1.52 2.85
CA TYR A 205 -10.61 -2.58 2.22
C TYR A 205 -10.80 -3.72 3.22
N CYS A 206 -12.05 -4.03 3.55
CA CYS A 206 -12.48 -4.90 4.65
C CYS A 206 -13.24 -6.13 4.16
#